data_AF-A0A1Q9NWR6-F1
#
_entry.id   AF-A0A1Q9NWR6-F1
#
_cell.length_a   1.000
_cell.length_b   1.000
_cell.length_c   1.000
_cell.angle_alpha   90.00
_cell.angle_beta   90.00
_cell.angle_gamma   90.00
#
_symmetry.space_group_name_H-M   'P 1'
#
loop_
_entity.id
_entity.type
_entity.pdbx_description
1 polymer ?
#
loop_
_entity_poly.entity_id
_entity_poly.type
_entity_poly.pdbx_seq_one_letter_code
_entity_poly.pdbx_strand_id
1 'polypeptide(L)'
;MAYVVVKRLYIYIRKFVSKEKYPEVIEYSKKVYMKSRKPLFYLHLSTNLVATGLGIVHGLSVEVEKFNMFLSGTIGVLLMAILSISGLIMWKKFWPFWSNRKSKKLVSAIHRQWLFSALLVIVIWAHLFVFLEK
;
A
#
# COMPACT_ATOMS: atom_id res chain seq x y z
N MET A 1 -5.89 -0.08 2.39
CA MET A 1 -6.49 1.25 2.09
C MET A 1 -7.02 1.97 3.34
N ALA A 2 -7.88 1.36 4.16
CA ALA A 2 -8.51 2.02 5.33
C ALA A 2 -7.55 2.75 6.28
N TYR A 3 -6.39 2.16 6.61
CA TYR A 3 -5.37 2.84 7.42
C TYR A 3 -4.91 4.20 6.86
N VAL A 4 -4.64 4.24 5.55
CA VAL A 4 -4.16 5.46 4.86
C VAL A 4 -5.26 6.52 4.87
N VAL A 5 -6.51 6.12 4.63
CA VAL A 5 -7.68 7.01 4.66
C VAL A 5 -7.85 7.62 6.05
N VAL A 6 -7.91 6.80 7.11
CA VAL A 6 -8.10 7.29 8.48
C VAL A 6 -6.96 8.20 8.92
N LYS A 7 -5.71 7.88 8.55
CA LYS A 7 -4.56 8.75 8.80
C LYS A 7 -4.66 10.09 8.07
N ARG A 8 -5.06 10.08 6.79
CA ARG A 8 -5.24 11.29 5.98
C ARG A 8 -6.35 12.17 6.54
N LEU A 9 -7.51 11.58 6.86
CA LEU A 9 -8.64 12.29 7.48
C LEU A 9 -8.21 12.96 8.78
N TYR A 10 -7.51 12.24 9.68
CA TYR A 10 -6.98 12.84 10.91
C TYR A 10 -6.05 14.03 10.63
N ILE A 11 -5.14 13.91 9.66
CA ILE A 11 -4.22 15.02 9.28
C ILE A 11 -5.00 16.21 8.74
N TYR A 12 -5.97 15.99 7.85
CA TYR A 12 -6.77 17.05 7.24
C TYR A 12 -7.69 17.74 8.25
N ILE A 13 -8.36 16.97 9.12
CA ILE A 13 -9.18 17.53 10.20
C ILE A 13 -8.32 18.45 11.07
N ARG A 14 -7.14 18.01 11.52
CA ARG A 14 -6.25 18.87 12.32
C ARG A 14 -5.72 20.11 11.58
N LYS A 15 -5.63 20.05 10.25
CA LYS A 15 -5.08 21.15 9.44
C LYS A 15 -6.16 22.19 9.11
N PHE A 16 -7.38 21.76 8.82
CA PHE A 16 -8.41 22.61 8.23
C PHE A 16 -9.59 22.89 9.17
N VAL A 17 -9.78 22.10 10.23
CA VAL A 17 -10.82 22.36 11.23
C VAL A 17 -10.24 23.20 12.36
N SER A 18 -10.85 24.36 12.62
CA SER A 18 -10.43 25.23 13.72
C SER A 18 -10.72 24.57 15.07
N LYS A 19 -9.68 24.46 15.90
CA LYS A 19 -9.77 23.92 17.26
C LYS A 19 -10.63 24.78 18.17
N GLU A 20 -10.61 26.09 17.97
CA GLU A 20 -11.38 27.05 18.77
C GLU A 20 -12.88 26.91 18.50
N LYS A 21 -13.24 26.68 17.22
CA LYS A 21 -14.64 26.56 16.80
C LYS A 21 -15.22 25.16 17.03
N TYR A 22 -14.40 24.11 16.91
CA TYR A 22 -14.87 22.71 16.99
C TYR A 22 -13.91 21.81 17.79
N PRO A 23 -13.76 22.04 19.11
CA PRO A 23 -12.85 21.25 19.94
C PRO A 23 -13.25 19.77 20.00
N GLU A 24 -14.55 19.47 20.05
CA GLU A 24 -15.08 18.11 20.14
C GLU A 24 -14.76 17.26 18.91
N VAL A 25 -14.83 17.84 17.70
CA VAL A 25 -14.50 17.14 16.45
C VAL A 25 -13.02 16.76 16.42
N ILE A 26 -12.15 17.65 16.91
CA ILE A 26 -10.71 17.36 17.01
C ILE A 26 -10.44 16.27 18.05
N GLU A 27 -11.05 16.37 19.22
CA GLU A 27 -10.95 15.37 20.30
C GLU A 27 -11.41 13.99 19.82
N TYR A 28 -12.58 13.93 19.19
CA TYR A 28 -13.16 12.72 18.64
C TYR A 28 -12.30 12.12 17.53
N SER A 29 -11.85 12.93 16.56
CA SER A 29 -10.98 12.45 15.47
C SER A 29 -9.67 11.87 16.00
N LYS A 30 -9.10 12.47 17.06
CA LYS A 30 -7.92 11.96 17.75
C LYS A 30 -8.21 10.61 18.42
N LYS A 31 -9.32 10.49 19.16
CA LYS A 31 -9.74 9.23 19.80
C LYS A 31 -9.91 8.11 18.75
N VAL A 32 -10.62 8.39 17.67
CA VAL A 32 -10.83 7.44 16.55
C VAL A 32 -9.51 7.03 15.93
N TYR A 33 -8.63 7.97 15.58
CA TYR A 33 -7.32 7.67 15.00
C TYR A 33 -6.45 6.85 15.96
N MET A 34 -6.40 7.19 17.24
CA MET A 34 -5.57 6.48 18.22
C MET A 34 -6.04 5.04 18.45
N LYS A 35 -7.37 4.82 18.48
CA LYS A 35 -7.97 3.49 18.60
C LYS A 35 -7.75 2.64 17.34
N SER A 36 -7.90 3.23 16.16
CA SER A 36 -7.88 2.50 14.88
C SER A 36 -6.49 2.34 14.25
N ARG A 37 -5.52 3.23 14.54
CA ARG A 37 -4.23 3.26 13.83
C ARG A 37 -3.45 1.94 13.89
N LYS A 38 -3.40 1.28 15.05
CA LYS A 38 -2.64 0.03 15.23
C LYS A 38 -3.36 -1.14 14.53
N PRO A 39 -4.65 -1.42 14.81
CA PRO A 39 -5.38 -2.47 14.10
C PRO A 39 -5.36 -2.31 12.58
N LEU A 40 -5.66 -1.10 12.08
CA LEU A 40 -5.68 -0.84 10.64
C LEU A 40 -4.29 -0.98 10.00
N PHE A 41 -3.23 -0.65 10.73
CA PHE A 41 -1.87 -0.87 10.27
C PHE A 41 -1.54 -2.37 10.13
N TYR A 42 -1.88 -3.20 11.12
CA TYR A 42 -1.68 -4.64 11.03
C TYR A 42 -2.52 -5.28 9.94
N LEU A 43 -3.77 -4.84 9.77
CA LEU A 43 -4.61 -5.25 8.65
C LEU A 43 -3.96 -4.88 7.32
N HIS A 44 -3.53 -3.63 7.14
CA HIS A 44 -2.85 -3.22 5.91
C HIS A 44 -1.61 -4.06 5.60
N LEU A 45 -0.80 -4.34 6.61
CA LEU A 45 0.39 -5.15 6.46
C LEU A 45 0.04 -6.60 6.08
N SER A 46 -0.82 -7.25 6.85
CA SER A 46 -1.22 -8.64 6.61
C SER A 46 -1.89 -8.82 5.26
N THR A 47 -2.82 -7.93 4.89
CA THR A 47 -3.48 -8.00 3.57
C THR A 47 -2.48 -7.85 2.42
N ASN A 48 -1.49 -6.97 2.55
CA ASN A 48 -0.49 -6.81 1.49
C ASN A 48 0.40 -8.05 1.35
N LEU A 49 0.84 -8.63 2.47
CA LEU A 49 1.68 -9.83 2.45
C LEU A 49 0.92 -11.03 1.90
N VAL A 50 -0.31 -11.25 2.37
CA VAL A 50 -1.17 -12.34 1.88
C VAL A 50 -1.47 -12.15 0.39
N ALA A 51 -1.88 -10.95 -0.04
CA ALA A 51 -2.16 -10.69 -1.45
C ALA A 51 -0.92 -10.90 -2.34
N THR A 52 0.26 -10.46 -1.89
CA THR A 52 1.52 -10.68 -2.63
C THR A 52 1.85 -12.17 -2.72
N GLY A 53 1.73 -12.92 -1.62
CA GLY A 53 1.97 -14.36 -1.60
C GLY A 53 1.01 -15.11 -2.52
N LEU A 54 -0.28 -14.79 -2.45
CA LEU A 54 -1.29 -15.36 -3.34
C LEU A 54 -1.03 -15.01 -4.81
N GLY A 55 -0.59 -13.78 -5.11
CA GLY A 55 -0.22 -13.38 -6.47
C GLY A 55 0.95 -14.19 -7.04
N ILE A 56 1.98 -14.46 -6.22
CA ILE A 56 3.12 -15.31 -6.61
C ILE A 56 2.63 -16.75 -6.86
N VAL A 57 1.87 -17.33 -5.93
CA VAL A 57 1.34 -18.69 -6.07
C VAL A 57 0.47 -18.81 -7.32
N HIS A 58 -0.40 -17.83 -7.56
CA HIS A 58 -1.22 -17.77 -8.76
C HIS A 58 -0.35 -17.74 -10.03
N GLY A 59 0.64 -16.87 -10.09
CA GLY A 59 1.55 -16.78 -11.24
C GLY A 59 2.34 -18.06 -11.52
N LEU A 60 2.67 -18.84 -10.48
CA LEU A 60 3.34 -20.14 -10.61
C LEU A 60 2.39 -21.29 -10.99
N SER A 61 1.09 -21.13 -10.73
CA SER A 61 0.09 -22.20 -10.91
C SER A 61 -0.66 -22.12 -12.23
N VAL A 62 -0.59 -20.98 -12.94
CA VAL A 62 -1.32 -20.76 -14.18
C VAL A 62 -0.43 -21.06 -15.37
N GLU A 63 -0.85 -21.98 -16.23
CA GLU A 63 -0.27 -22.16 -17.55
C GLU A 63 -0.67 -20.99 -18.46
N VAL A 64 0.32 -20.26 -18.95
CA VAL A 64 0.09 -19.01 -19.67
C VAL A 64 0.38 -19.19 -21.16
N GLU A 65 -0.67 -19.25 -21.96
CA GLU A 65 -0.56 -19.41 -23.42
C GLU A 65 -0.30 -18.08 -24.14
N LYS A 66 -0.83 -16.97 -23.60
CA LYS A 66 -0.69 -15.62 -24.18
C LYS A 66 0.45 -14.87 -23.49
N PHE A 67 1.47 -14.46 -24.25
CA PHE A 67 2.61 -13.68 -23.74
C PHE A 67 2.17 -12.40 -22.98
N ASN A 68 1.15 -11.71 -23.46
CA ASN A 68 0.62 -10.50 -22.81
C ASN A 68 0.05 -10.76 -21.41
N MET A 69 -0.57 -11.92 -21.20
CA MET A 69 -1.08 -12.34 -19.89
C MET A 69 0.08 -12.63 -18.93
N PHE A 70 1.12 -13.31 -19.43
CA PHE A 70 2.32 -13.62 -18.65
C PHE A 70 3.05 -12.34 -18.23
N LEU A 71 3.26 -11.42 -19.18
CA LEU A 71 3.96 -10.16 -18.94
C LEU A 71 3.21 -9.27 -17.95
N SER A 72 1.91 -9.04 -18.17
CA SER A 72 1.09 -8.21 -17.27
C SER A 72 0.99 -8.80 -15.86
N GLY A 73 0.82 -10.11 -15.72
CA GLY A 73 0.78 -10.80 -14.43
C GLY A 73 2.12 -10.68 -13.69
N THR A 74 3.22 -10.91 -14.40
CA THR A 74 4.58 -10.80 -13.84
C THR A 74 4.88 -9.38 -13.36
N ILE A 75 4.57 -8.36 -14.16
CA ILE A 75 4.74 -6.96 -13.76
C ILE A 75 3.89 -6.64 -12.52
N GLY A 76 2.64 -7.13 -12.48
CA GLY A 76 1.75 -6.94 -11.33
C GLY A 76 2.35 -7.52 -10.04
N VAL A 77 2.79 -8.79 -10.08
CA VAL A 77 3.41 -9.45 -8.93
C VAL A 77 4.69 -8.74 -8.49
N LEU A 78 5.54 -8.32 -9.43
CA LEU A 78 6.75 -7.55 -9.11
C LEU A 78 6.42 -6.23 -8.40
N LEU A 79 5.44 -5.48 -8.89
CA LEU A 79 5.00 -4.24 -8.24
C LEU A 79 4.44 -4.49 -6.83
N MET A 80 3.64 -5.55 -6.65
CA MET A 80 3.14 -5.95 -5.33
C MET A 80 4.30 -6.29 -4.38
N ALA A 81 5.27 -7.08 -4.83
CA ALA A 81 6.43 -7.45 -4.05
C ALA A 81 7.26 -6.23 -3.64
N ILE A 82 7.56 -5.33 -4.58
CA ILE A 82 8.30 -4.07 -4.31
C ILE A 82 7.57 -3.22 -3.26
N LEU A 83 6.25 -3.04 -3.41
CA LEU A 83 5.45 -2.25 -2.47
C LEU A 83 5.35 -2.91 -1.08
N SER A 84 5.20 -4.23 -1.02
CA SER A 84 5.14 -4.99 0.24
C SER A 84 6.49 -4.99 0.98
N ILE A 85 7.60 -5.25 0.26
CA ILE A 85 8.95 -5.25 0.82
C ILE A 85 9.33 -3.85 1.30
N SER A 86 9.07 -2.80 0.51
CA SER A 86 9.34 -1.42 0.93
C SER A 86 8.53 -1.04 2.18
N GLY A 87 7.28 -1.49 2.29
CA GLY A 87 6.46 -1.32 3.49
C GLY A 87 7.02 -2.03 4.72
N LEU A 88 7.50 -3.27 4.54
CA LEU A 88 8.16 -4.05 5.60
C LEU A 88 9.45 -3.39 6.07
N ILE A 89 10.32 -2.97 5.15
CA ILE A 89 11.57 -2.26 5.46
C ILE A 89 11.26 -1.01 6.28
N MET A 90 10.24 -0.25 5.89
CA MET A 90 9.81 0.94 6.64
C MET A 90 9.27 0.63 8.03
N TRP A 91 8.51 -0.46 8.17
CA TRP A 91 7.92 -0.85 9.45
C TRP A 91 8.98 -1.35 10.44
N LYS A 92 9.80 -2.30 10.00
CA LYS A 92 10.86 -2.91 10.82
C LYS A 92 12.08 -2.00 10.97
N LYS A 93 12.13 -0.88 10.26
CA LYS A 93 13.28 0.03 10.22
C LYS A 93 14.56 -0.73 9.89
N PHE A 94 14.48 -1.60 8.88
CA PHE A 94 15.52 -2.59 8.58
C PHE A 94 16.85 -1.91 8.23
N TRP A 95 17.95 -2.38 8.81
CA TRP A 95 19.31 -1.95 8.51
C TRP A 95 19.82 -2.69 7.24
N PRO A 96 20.57 -2.07 6.31
CA PRO A 96 21.17 -0.73 6.32
C PRO A 96 20.29 0.38 5.74
N PHE A 97 19.11 0.07 5.20
CA PHE A 97 18.23 1.10 4.61
C PHE A 97 17.83 2.19 5.61
N TRP A 98 17.79 1.85 6.89
CA TRP A 98 17.49 2.77 7.98
C TRP A 98 18.70 3.47 8.62
N SER A 99 19.93 3.24 8.15
CA SER A 99 21.08 4.06 8.57
C SER A 99 21.23 5.29 7.65
N ASN A 100 20.96 5.15 6.34
CA ASN A 100 21.15 6.22 5.36
C ASN A 100 19.87 7.03 5.08
N ARG A 101 19.95 8.37 5.16
CA ARG A 101 18.82 9.29 4.86
C ARG A 101 18.35 9.21 3.41
N LYS A 102 19.26 9.00 2.44
CA LYS A 102 18.90 8.86 1.01
C LYS A 102 18.08 7.59 0.79
N SER A 103 18.52 6.46 1.33
CA SER A 103 17.81 5.17 1.24
C SER A 103 16.43 5.24 1.91
N LYS A 104 16.31 5.85 3.09
CA LYS A 104 15.01 6.11 3.74
C LYS A 104 14.05 6.89 2.85
N LYS A 105 14.54 7.97 2.23
CA LYS A 105 13.72 8.80 1.33
C LYS A 105 13.27 8.01 0.11
N LEU A 106 14.15 7.20 -0.47
CA LEU A 106 13.83 6.37 -1.64
C LEU A 106 12.77 5.31 -1.30
N VAL A 107 12.98 4.50 -0.26
CA VAL A 107 12.00 3.47 0.15
C VAL A 107 10.66 4.12 0.50
N SER A 108 10.70 5.26 1.19
CA SER A 108 9.50 6.06 1.46
C SER A 108 8.81 6.54 0.19
N ALA A 109 9.56 6.99 -0.82
CA ALA A 109 9.01 7.46 -2.07
C ALA A 109 8.33 6.30 -2.81
N ILE A 110 9.01 5.17 -2.96
CA ILE A 110 8.46 3.96 -3.59
C ILE A 110 7.15 3.53 -2.92
N HIS A 111 7.14 3.43 -1.58
CA HIS A 111 5.98 2.92 -0.85
C HIS A 111 4.82 3.94 -0.74
N ARG A 112 5.13 5.24 -0.63
CA ARG A 112 4.13 6.30 -0.32
C ARG A 112 3.74 7.16 -1.51
N GLN A 113 4.47 7.13 -2.62
CA GLN A 113 4.06 7.84 -3.83
C GLN A 113 2.89 7.12 -4.48
N TRP A 114 1.91 7.92 -4.89
CA TRP A 114 0.72 7.45 -5.57
C TRP A 114 1.04 6.80 -6.91
N LEU A 115 2.19 7.14 -7.53
CA LEU A 115 2.60 6.60 -8.82
C LEU A 115 2.71 5.07 -8.80
N PHE A 116 3.43 4.47 -7.85
CA PHE A 116 3.57 3.01 -7.80
C PHE A 116 2.26 2.30 -7.46
N SER A 117 1.44 2.90 -6.58
CA SER A 117 0.11 2.36 -6.26
C SER A 117 -0.84 2.45 -7.47
N ALA A 118 -0.80 3.56 -8.21
CA ALA A 118 -1.61 3.75 -9.42
C ALA A 118 -1.16 2.82 -10.54
N LEU A 119 0.16 2.69 -10.77
CA LEU A 119 0.73 1.73 -11.71
C LEU A 119 0.29 0.31 -11.38
N LEU A 120 0.33 -0.09 -10.10
CA LEU A 120 -0.15 -1.40 -9.69
C LEU A 120 -1.63 -1.60 -10.01
N VAL A 121 -2.49 -0.62 -9.73
CA VAL A 121 -3.92 -0.70 -10.06
C VAL A 121 -4.13 -0.84 -11.57
N ILE A 122 -3.44 -0.04 -12.38
CA ILE A 122 -3.53 -0.10 -13.85
C ILE A 122 -3.10 -1.47 -14.36
N VAL A 123 -1.98 -2.01 -13.86
CA VAL A 123 -1.49 -3.33 -14.28
C VAL A 123 -2.43 -4.45 -13.87
N ILE A 124 -2.98 -4.42 -12.65
CA ILE A 124 -3.98 -5.41 -12.21
C ILE A 124 -5.22 -5.35 -13.10
N TRP A 125 -5.69 -4.15 -13.43
CA TRP A 125 -6.84 -3.97 -14.32
C TRP A 125 -6.55 -4.52 -15.72
N ALA A 126 -5.41 -4.16 -16.31
CA ALA A 126 -5.00 -4.66 -17.62
C ALA A 126 -4.88 -6.20 -17.63
N HIS A 127 -4.30 -6.78 -16.58
CA HIS A 127 -4.19 -8.23 -16.43
C HIS A 127 -5.57 -8.90 -16.35
N LEU A 128 -6.51 -8.30 -15.62
CA LEU A 128 -7.89 -8.79 -15.52
C LEU A 128 -8.61 -8.74 -16.88
N PHE A 129 -8.49 -7.65 -17.63
CA PHE A 129 -9.11 -7.55 -18.96
C PHE A 129 -8.53 -8.56 -19.95
N VAL A 130 -7.21 -8.71 -20.00
CA VAL A 130 -6.55 -9.72 -20.87
C VAL A 130 -6.95 -11.15 -20.46
N PHE A 131 -7.22 -11.39 -19.18
CA PHE A 131 -7.71 -12.67 -18.69
C PHE A 131 -9.15 -12.95 -19.12
N LEU A 132 -10.04 -11.95 -19.07
CA LEU A 132 -11.44 -12.09 -19.48
C LEU A 132 -11.63 -12.25 -21.00
N GLU A 133 -10.63 -11.86 -21.80
CA GLU A 133 -10.58 -12.10 -23.25
C GLU A 133 -10.03 -13.48 -23.64
N LYS A 134 -9.76 -14.36 -22.67
CA LYS A 134 -9.36 -15.75 -22.89
C LYS A 134 -10.61 -16.64 -23.00
#